data_AF-A0A7C1NX12-F1
#
_entry.id   AF-A0A7C1NX12-F1
#
_cell.length_a   1.000
_cell.length_b   1.000
_cell.length_c   1.000
_cell.angle_alpha   90.00
_cell.angle_beta   90.00
_cell.angle_gamma   90.00
#
_symmetry.space_group_name_H-M   'P 1'
#
loop_
_entity.id
_entity.type
_entity.pdbx_description
1 polymer ?
#
loop_
_entity_poly.entity_id
_entity_poly.type
_entity_poly.pdbx_seq_one_letter_code
_entity_poly.pdbx_strand_id
1 'polypeptide(L)'
;MTEVIRLPQPDELSEREKDDAMGAYLMMFAAWAVGLPLPVLNLVAAVIYFYVNKKSSRFVAFNALQSLLSQVPVTMINIGLVAWLIRALIWSIGFSSAFFIYLSFMVLINLLYLIFSIIALVHARKGRFYYMPFFGRISFSRYYGPNAESFSKPVPPNRPPEGF
;
A
#
# COMPACT_ATOMS: atom_id res chain seq x y z
N MET A 1 30.91 5.19 12.69
CA MET A 1 30.20 6.28 11.97
C MET A 1 28.97 5.66 11.34
N THR A 2 27.77 6.01 11.81
CA THR A 2 26.53 5.59 11.18
C THR A 2 26.36 6.39 9.89
N GLU A 3 26.22 5.71 8.76
CA GLU A 3 26.04 6.37 7.45
C GLU A 3 24.71 7.14 7.45
N VAL A 4 24.77 8.46 7.26
CA VAL A 4 23.58 9.32 7.18
C VAL A 4 22.92 9.08 5.83
N ILE A 5 21.65 8.67 5.84
CA ILE A 5 20.91 8.38 4.62
C ILE A 5 20.15 9.65 4.20
N ARG A 6 20.46 10.19 3.02
CA ARG A 6 19.75 11.34 2.48
C ARG A 6 18.40 10.93 1.89
N LEU A 7 17.33 11.60 2.29
CA LEU A 7 16.01 11.41 1.69
C LEU A 7 15.97 12.04 0.29
N PRO A 8 15.56 11.28 -0.75
CA PRO A 8 15.40 11.83 -2.09
C PRO A 8 14.28 12.85 -2.09
N GLN A 9 14.49 13.95 -2.78
CA GLN A 9 13.53 15.04 -2.88
C GLN A 9 12.73 14.95 -4.18
N PRO A 10 11.52 15.55 -4.24
CA PRO A 10 10.65 15.43 -5.40
C PRO A 10 11.29 15.78 -6.75
N ASP A 11 12.18 16.76 -6.77
CA ASP A 11 12.94 17.24 -7.92
C ASP A 11 14.15 16.36 -8.29
N GLU A 12 14.62 15.54 -7.35
CA GLU A 12 15.74 14.61 -7.55
C GLU A 12 15.29 13.26 -8.11
N LEU A 13 14.00 12.94 -8.02
CA LEU A 13 13.41 11.69 -8.51
C LEU A 13 13.09 11.80 -10.00
N SER A 14 13.51 10.80 -10.77
CA SER A 14 13.13 10.68 -12.17
C SER A 14 11.62 10.42 -12.33
N GLU A 15 11.05 10.80 -13.47
CA GLU A 15 9.63 10.51 -13.77
C GLU A 15 9.32 9.02 -13.71
N ARG A 16 10.26 8.18 -14.17
CA ARG A 16 10.14 6.72 -14.10
C ARG A 16 10.02 6.22 -12.66
N GLU A 17 10.82 6.74 -11.74
CA GLU A 17 10.71 6.35 -10.32
C GLU A 17 9.39 6.79 -9.69
N LYS A 18 8.85 7.94 -10.09
CA LYS A 18 7.54 8.40 -9.64
C LYS A 18 6.43 7.50 -10.20
N ASP A 19 6.54 7.08 -11.45
CA ASP A 19 5.59 6.16 -12.09
C ASP A 19 5.65 4.75 -11.48
N ASP A 20 6.85 4.22 -11.22
CA ASP A 20 7.04 2.93 -10.55
C ASP A 20 6.59 3.00 -9.07
N ALA A 21 6.76 4.14 -8.39
CA ALA A 21 6.24 4.30 -7.04
C ALA A 21 4.70 4.40 -7.03
N MET A 22 4.12 5.13 -7.97
CA MET A 22 2.67 5.27 -8.15
C MET A 22 2.03 3.93 -8.52
N GLY A 23 2.66 3.17 -9.40
CA GLY A 23 2.18 1.88 -9.89
C GLY A 23 1.96 0.85 -8.78
N ALA A 24 2.74 0.91 -7.70
CA ALA A 24 2.55 0.06 -6.52
C ALA A 24 1.13 0.14 -5.94
N TYR A 25 0.51 1.32 -5.98
CA TYR A 25 -0.85 1.55 -5.50
C TYR A 25 -1.91 1.30 -6.57
N LEU A 26 -1.54 1.36 -7.86
CA LEU A 26 -2.46 1.03 -8.96
C LEU A 26 -2.74 -0.48 -9.05
N MET A 27 -1.81 -1.33 -8.60
CA MET A 27 -1.98 -2.79 -8.67
C MET A 27 -3.23 -3.30 -7.94
N MET A 28 -3.74 -2.58 -6.94
CA MET A 28 -4.99 -2.95 -6.26
C MET A 28 -6.22 -2.92 -7.18
N PHE A 29 -6.17 -2.18 -8.29
CA PHE A 29 -7.24 -2.12 -9.30
C PHE A 29 -7.10 -3.19 -10.38
N ALA A 30 -5.95 -3.87 -10.47
CA ALA A 30 -5.67 -4.82 -11.55
C ALA A 30 -6.66 -5.99 -11.55
N ALA A 31 -7.00 -6.56 -10.38
CA ALA A 31 -7.99 -7.64 -10.32
C ALA A 31 -9.41 -7.17 -10.65
N TRP A 32 -9.73 -5.90 -10.43
CA TRP A 32 -11.05 -5.34 -10.78
C TRP A 32 -11.21 -5.24 -12.29
N ALA A 33 -10.14 -4.89 -13.01
CA ALA A 33 -10.16 -4.77 -14.48
C ALA A 33 -10.45 -6.10 -15.20
N VAL A 34 -10.07 -7.24 -14.61
CA VAL A 34 -10.37 -8.59 -15.13
C VAL A 34 -11.68 -9.17 -14.59
N GLY A 35 -12.48 -8.39 -13.87
CA GLY A 35 -13.80 -8.81 -13.38
C GLY A 35 -13.77 -9.90 -12.31
N LEU A 36 -12.61 -10.17 -11.72
CA LEU A 36 -12.41 -11.18 -10.69
C LEU A 36 -12.19 -10.48 -9.35
N PRO A 37 -13.23 -10.26 -8.53
CA PRO A 37 -13.07 -9.74 -7.17
C PRO A 37 -12.54 -10.84 -6.25
N LEU A 38 -11.35 -11.37 -6.55
CA LEU A 38 -10.67 -12.37 -5.75
C LEU A 38 -9.60 -11.66 -4.92
N PRO A 39 -9.78 -11.54 -3.60
CA PRO A 39 -8.88 -10.79 -2.72
C PRO A 39 -7.41 -11.23 -2.82
N VAL A 40 -7.21 -12.52 -3.12
CA VAL A 40 -5.91 -13.15 -3.29
C VAL A 40 -5.14 -12.56 -4.49
N LEU A 41 -5.82 -12.22 -5.58
CA LEU A 41 -5.17 -11.71 -6.79
C LEU A 41 -4.51 -10.34 -6.54
N ASN A 42 -5.15 -9.46 -5.76
CA ASN A 42 -4.58 -8.17 -5.39
C ASN A 42 -3.31 -8.32 -4.54
N LEU A 43 -3.31 -9.27 -3.59
CA LEU A 43 -2.12 -9.56 -2.79
C LEU A 43 -0.99 -10.13 -3.65
N VAL A 44 -1.28 -11.08 -4.54
CA VAL A 44 -0.29 -11.65 -5.47
C VAL A 44 0.30 -10.54 -6.37
N ALA A 45 -0.55 -9.67 -6.91
CA ALA A 45 -0.13 -8.53 -7.71
C ALA A 45 0.81 -7.60 -6.93
N ALA A 46 0.48 -7.25 -5.69
CA ALA A 46 1.33 -6.43 -4.82
C ALA A 46 2.68 -7.12 -4.50
N VAL A 47 2.68 -8.43 -4.26
CA VAL A 47 3.91 -9.22 -4.06
C VAL A 47 4.79 -9.17 -5.30
N ILE A 48 4.25 -9.51 -6.47
CA ILE A 48 4.99 -9.49 -7.74
C ILE A 48 5.56 -8.09 -7.98
N TYR A 49 4.72 -7.05 -7.84
CA TYR A 49 5.12 -5.67 -8.05
C TYR A 49 6.29 -5.27 -7.15
N PHE A 50 6.25 -5.64 -5.87
CA PHE A 50 7.33 -5.39 -4.93
C PHE A 50 8.64 -6.08 -5.37
N TYR A 51 8.61 -7.36 -5.71
CA TYR A 51 9.83 -8.07 -6.08
C TYR A 51 10.44 -7.61 -7.40
N VAL A 52 9.61 -7.16 -8.35
CA VAL A 52 10.06 -6.61 -9.63
C VAL A 52 10.69 -5.23 -9.44
N ASN A 53 10.08 -4.34 -8.64
CA ASN A 53 10.46 -2.92 -8.60
C ASN A 53 11.33 -2.53 -7.40
N LYS A 54 11.48 -3.37 -6.37
CA LYS A 54 12.26 -3.02 -5.15
C LYS A 54 13.73 -2.71 -5.38
N LYS A 55 14.28 -3.08 -6.54
CA LYS A 55 15.68 -2.84 -6.91
C LYS A 55 15.88 -1.53 -7.69
N SER A 56 14.82 -0.87 -8.15
CA SER A 56 14.90 0.35 -8.94
C SER A 56 15.43 1.52 -8.11
N SER A 57 14.81 1.83 -6.97
CA SER A 57 15.32 2.79 -6.00
C SER A 57 14.71 2.57 -4.61
N ARG A 58 15.32 3.17 -3.57
CA ARG A 58 14.78 3.10 -2.20
C ARG A 58 13.39 3.73 -2.09
N PHE A 59 13.08 4.75 -2.90
CA PHE A 59 11.78 5.41 -2.92
C PHE A 59 10.70 4.47 -3.49
N VAL A 60 10.99 3.82 -4.62
CA VAL A 60 10.09 2.83 -5.22
C VAL A 60 9.90 1.65 -4.28
N ALA A 61 10.98 1.15 -3.66
CA ALA A 61 10.94 0.03 -2.74
C ALA A 61 10.11 0.33 -1.47
N PHE A 62 10.21 1.56 -0.94
CA PHE A 62 9.35 2.05 0.14
C PHE A 62 7.86 1.99 -0.24
N ASN A 63 7.48 2.58 -1.37
CA ASN A 63 6.08 2.65 -1.79
C ASN A 63 5.52 1.25 -2.07
N ALA A 64 6.30 0.41 -2.75
CA ALA A 64 5.94 -0.97 -3.04
C ALA A 64 5.78 -1.83 -1.78
N LEU A 65 6.67 -1.68 -0.79
CA LEU A 65 6.52 -2.38 0.49
C LEU A 65 5.32 -1.87 1.28
N GLN A 66 5.09 -0.55 1.32
CA GLN A 66 3.93 0.04 1.99
C GLN A 66 2.60 -0.48 1.39
N SER A 67 2.52 -0.54 0.05
CA SER A 67 1.37 -1.11 -0.66
C SER A 67 1.19 -2.60 -0.32
N LEU A 68 2.26 -3.39 -0.38
CA LEU A 68 2.22 -4.81 -0.06
C LEU A 68 1.77 -5.07 1.40
N LEU A 69 2.37 -4.39 2.37
CA LEU A 69 2.05 -4.60 3.78
C LEU A 69 0.61 -4.19 4.11
N SER A 70 0.13 -3.09 3.54
CA SER A 70 -1.26 -2.64 3.74
C SER A 70 -2.29 -3.58 3.08
N GLN A 71 -1.92 -4.26 1.99
CA GLN A 71 -2.78 -5.23 1.31
C GLN A 71 -3.02 -6.51 2.14
N VAL A 72 -2.08 -6.92 3.00
CA VAL A 72 -2.19 -8.17 3.80
C VAL A 72 -3.45 -8.20 4.69
N PRO A 73 -3.67 -7.25 5.61
CA PRO A 73 -4.85 -7.29 6.49
C PRO A 73 -6.18 -7.14 5.73
N VAL A 74 -6.20 -6.31 4.68
CA VAL A 74 -7.38 -6.16 3.81
C VAL A 74 -7.73 -7.49 3.14
N THR A 75 -6.72 -8.20 2.65
CA THR A 75 -6.88 -9.51 2.02
C THR A 75 -7.41 -10.55 3.01
N MET A 76 -6.90 -10.57 4.25
CA MET A 76 -7.38 -11.50 5.28
C MET A 76 -8.86 -11.31 5.61
N ILE A 77 -9.31 -10.06 5.77
CA ILE A 77 -10.73 -9.74 6.01
C ILE A 77 -11.58 -10.17 4.81
N ASN A 78 -11.14 -9.86 3.60
CA ASN A 78 -11.89 -10.20 2.39
C ASN A 78 -11.97 -11.72 2.17
N ILE A 79 -10.90 -12.47 2.44
CA ILE A 79 -10.91 -13.95 2.39
C ILE A 79 -11.92 -14.52 3.40
N GLY A 80 -11.98 -13.97 4.62
CA GLY A 80 -12.93 -14.40 5.64
C GLY A 80 -14.38 -14.27 5.17
N LEU A 81 -14.75 -13.14 4.56
CA LEU A 81 -16.08 -12.95 4.00
C LEU A 81 -16.34 -13.90 2.82
N VAL A 82 -15.39 -14.04 1.89
CA VAL A 82 -15.55 -14.92 0.72
C VAL A 82 -15.75 -16.37 1.17
N ALA A 83 -14.99 -16.85 2.15
CA ALA A 83 -15.17 -18.18 2.70
C ALA A 83 -16.56 -18.36 3.35
N TRP A 84 -17.04 -17.36 4.09
CA TRP A 84 -18.38 -17.40 4.67
C TRP A 84 -19.46 -17.37 3.59
N LEU A 85 -19.32 -16.52 2.56
CA LEU A 85 -20.23 -16.46 1.42
C LEU A 85 -20.30 -17.80 0.69
N ILE A 86 -19.15 -18.38 0.33
CA ILE A 86 -19.07 -19.70 -0.32
C ILE A 86 -19.74 -20.76 0.55
N ARG A 87 -19.50 -20.75 1.87
CA ARG A 87 -20.15 -21.68 2.80
C ARG A 87 -21.68 -21.50 2.83
N ALA A 88 -22.16 -20.27 2.92
CA ALA A 88 -23.60 -20.01 2.92
C ALA A 88 -24.27 -20.51 1.62
N LEU A 89 -23.63 -20.29 0.47
CA LEU A 89 -24.14 -20.71 -0.83
C LEU A 89 -24.11 -22.23 -1.04
N ILE A 90 -22.97 -22.88 -0.77
CA ILE A 90 -22.80 -24.33 -1.00
C ILE A 90 -23.76 -25.14 -0.11
N TRP A 91 -23.86 -24.78 1.17
CA TRP A 91 -24.70 -25.50 2.12
C TRP A 91 -26.13 -24.92 2.21
N SER A 92 -26.48 -23.93 1.38
CA SER A 92 -27.77 -23.22 1.41
C SER A 92 -28.18 -22.75 2.81
N ILE A 93 -27.19 -22.39 3.63
CA ILE A 93 -27.39 -21.82 4.96
C ILE A 93 -27.64 -20.34 4.74
N GLY A 94 -28.84 -19.85 5.09
CA GLY A 94 -29.18 -18.43 4.96
C GLY A 94 -28.18 -17.51 5.66
N PHE A 95 -28.17 -16.23 5.26
CA PHE A 95 -27.27 -15.23 5.82
C PHE A 95 -27.80 -14.72 7.17
N SER A 96 -26.95 -14.78 8.20
CA SER A 96 -27.29 -14.24 9.53
C SER A 96 -27.03 -12.74 9.62
N SER A 97 -27.56 -12.07 10.63
CA SER A 97 -27.25 -10.67 10.91
C SER A 97 -25.74 -10.43 11.10
N ALA A 98 -25.02 -11.40 11.67
CA ALA A 98 -23.58 -11.34 11.84
C ALA A 98 -22.82 -11.30 10.49
N PHE A 99 -23.33 -11.99 9.46
CA PHE A 99 -22.77 -11.91 8.11
C PHE A 99 -22.85 -10.48 7.56
N PHE A 100 -24.00 -9.82 7.70
CA PHE A 100 -24.18 -8.44 7.22
C PHE A 100 -23.36 -7.41 8.00
N ILE A 101 -23.15 -7.62 9.31
CA ILE A 101 -22.24 -6.81 10.12
C ILE A 101 -20.80 -6.96 9.61
N TYR A 102 -20.35 -8.20 9.37
CA TYR A 102 -19.02 -8.46 8.83
C TYR A 102 -18.85 -7.88 7.41
N LEU A 103 -19.85 -8.04 6.53
CA LEU A 103 -19.87 -7.46 5.19
C LEU A 103 -19.74 -5.93 5.25
N SER A 104 -20.50 -5.27 6.13
CA SER A 104 -20.46 -3.81 6.29
C SER A 104 -19.09 -3.34 6.82
N PHE A 105 -18.52 -4.05 7.79
CA PHE A 105 -17.17 -3.78 8.29
C PHE A 105 -16.11 -3.95 7.19
N MET A 106 -16.20 -5.02 6.40
CA MET A 106 -15.31 -5.26 5.26
C MET A 106 -15.38 -4.11 4.25
N VAL A 107 -16.59 -3.68 3.87
CA VAL A 107 -16.78 -2.57 2.93
C VAL A 107 -16.12 -1.29 3.46
N LEU A 108 -16.30 -0.98 4.74
CA LEU A 108 -15.66 0.17 5.38
C LEU A 108 -14.12 0.09 5.32
N ILE A 109 -13.54 -1.08 5.62
CA ILE A 109 -12.08 -1.28 5.57
C ILE A 109 -11.55 -1.14 4.14
N ASN A 110 -12.24 -1.68 3.14
CA ASN A 110 -11.83 -1.54 1.73
C ASN A 110 -11.95 -0.09 1.24
N LEU A 111 -12.97 0.65 1.70
CA LEU A 111 -13.10 2.06 1.38
C LEU A 111 -11.97 2.89 2.01
N LEU A 112 -11.65 2.63 3.27
CA LEU A 112 -10.53 3.30 3.95
C LEU A 112 -9.19 2.98 3.28
N TYR A 113 -8.98 1.71 2.91
CA TYR A 113 -7.81 1.29 2.13
C TYR A 113 -7.73 2.01 0.79
N LEU A 114 -8.84 2.09 0.05
CA LEU A 114 -8.92 2.81 -1.23
C LEU A 114 -8.54 4.28 -1.08
N ILE A 115 -9.08 4.97 -0.06
CA ILE A 115 -8.76 6.39 0.21
C ILE A 115 -7.26 6.56 0.46
N PHE A 116 -6.69 5.77 1.37
CA PHE A 116 -5.27 5.87 1.68
C PHE A 116 -4.37 5.54 0.48
N SER A 117 -4.74 4.55 -0.32
CA SER A 117 -4.01 4.18 -1.53
C SER A 117 -4.07 5.27 -2.60
N ILE A 118 -5.22 5.93 -2.80
CA ILE A 118 -5.33 7.07 -3.73
C ILE A 118 -4.45 8.23 -3.25
N ILE A 119 -4.46 8.55 -1.95
CA ILE A 119 -3.61 9.59 -1.39
C ILE A 119 -2.13 9.25 -1.62
N ALA A 120 -1.72 8.02 -1.29
CA ALA A 120 -0.36 7.54 -1.47
C ALA A 120 0.07 7.59 -2.93
N LEU A 121 -0.80 7.16 -3.84
CA LEU A 121 -0.61 7.20 -5.29
C LEU A 121 -0.32 8.63 -5.78
N VAL A 122 -1.15 9.60 -5.39
CA VAL A 122 -0.99 11.00 -5.78
C VAL A 122 0.33 11.59 -5.23
N HIS A 123 0.72 11.21 -4.01
CA HIS A 123 1.99 11.64 -3.43
C HIS A 123 3.19 11.01 -4.13
N ALA A 124 3.12 9.70 -4.41
CA ALA A 124 4.16 8.97 -5.15
C ALA A 124 4.40 9.56 -6.54
N ARG A 125 3.31 9.91 -7.26
CA ARG A 125 3.41 10.58 -8.57
C ARG A 125 4.08 11.97 -8.48
N LYS A 126 3.98 12.63 -7.33
CA LYS A 126 4.68 13.90 -7.04
C LYS A 126 6.07 13.69 -6.44
N GLY A 127 6.57 12.46 -6.33
CA GLY A 127 7.86 12.16 -5.68
C GLY A 127 7.87 12.42 -4.17
N ARG A 128 6.70 12.41 -3.53
CA ARG A 128 6.54 12.73 -2.10
C ARG A 128 6.26 11.49 -1.28
N PHE A 129 6.81 11.44 -0.07
CA PHE A 129 6.43 10.41 0.90
C PHE A 129 5.02 10.68 1.43
N TYR A 130 4.22 9.63 1.44
CA TYR A 130 3.01 9.54 2.22
C TYR A 130 3.12 8.32 3.13
N TYR A 131 2.99 8.54 4.44
CA TYR A 131 3.12 7.48 5.43
C TYR A 131 1.73 6.96 5.80
N MET A 132 1.33 5.83 5.20
CA MET A 132 0.10 5.16 5.61
C MET A 132 0.17 4.82 7.11
N PRO A 133 -0.95 4.89 7.84
CA PRO A 133 -1.01 4.46 9.23
C PRO A 133 -0.40 3.06 9.39
N PHE A 134 0.51 2.91 10.36
CA PHE A 134 1.34 1.71 10.62
C PHE A 134 2.35 1.35 9.51
N PHE A 135 1.89 1.17 8.28
CA PHE A 135 2.70 0.61 7.19
C PHE A 135 3.78 1.55 6.67
N GLY A 136 3.56 2.86 6.74
CA GLY A 136 4.55 3.86 6.33
C GLY A 136 5.77 3.85 7.22
N ARG A 137 5.60 3.79 8.54
CA ARG A 137 6.71 3.73 9.49
C ARG A 137 7.52 2.44 9.32
N ILE A 138 6.86 1.31 9.12
CA ILE A 138 7.52 0.01 8.89
C ILE A 138 8.35 0.05 7.61
N SER A 139 7.75 0.56 6.52
CA SER A 139 8.42 0.64 5.22
C SER A 139 9.59 1.63 5.25
N PHE A 140 9.43 2.75 5.97
CA PHE A 140 10.49 3.74 6.16
C PHE A 140 11.65 3.17 6.95
N SER A 141 11.38 2.50 8.07
CA SER A 141 12.39 1.82 8.88
C SER A 141 13.22 0.82 8.07
N ARG A 142 12.58 0.09 7.15
CA ARG A 142 13.24 -0.91 6.32
C ARG A 142 14.21 -0.33 5.28
N TYR A 143 13.91 0.83 4.71
CA TYR A 143 14.65 1.39 3.56
C TYR A 143 15.48 2.64 3.85
N TYR A 144 15.12 3.38 4.89
CA TYR A 144 15.76 4.64 5.27
C TYR A 144 16.28 4.62 6.71
N GLY A 145 15.52 4.05 7.64
CA GLY A 145 15.92 3.95 9.04
C GLY A 145 15.94 5.30 9.78
N PRO A 146 16.39 5.32 11.04
CA PRO A 146 16.25 6.48 11.94
C PRO A 146 17.22 7.62 11.64
N ASN A 147 18.34 7.35 10.97
CA ASN A 147 19.36 8.36 10.64
C ASN A 147 19.09 9.03 9.28
N ALA A 148 17.83 8.97 8.81
CA ALA A 148 17.46 9.52 7.53
C ALA A 148 17.16 11.01 7.66
N GLU A 149 17.86 11.84 6.90
CA GLU A 149 17.77 13.29 7.02
C GLU A 149 17.32 13.96 5.71
N SER A 150 16.55 15.02 5.87
CA SER A 150 16.07 15.86 4.78
C SER A 150 17.09 16.97 4.49
N PHE A 151 17.92 16.78 3.46
CA PHE A 151 18.89 17.79 3.02
C PHE A 151 18.43 18.47 1.73
N SER A 152 17.66 19.55 1.81
CA SER A 152 17.48 20.59 0.77
C SER A 152 16.34 21.56 1.09
N LYS A 153 16.22 22.63 0.28
CA LYS A 153 15.22 23.71 0.34
C LYS A 153 14.09 23.67 -0.73
N PRO A 154 13.47 22.54 -1.16
CA PRO A 154 12.22 22.63 -1.91
C PRO A 154 11.02 22.76 -0.97
N VAL A 155 9.90 23.25 -1.50
CA VAL A 155 8.64 23.48 -0.79
C VAL A 155 7.55 22.52 -1.31
N PRO A 156 6.95 21.64 -0.50
CA PRO A 156 7.41 21.09 0.78
C PRO A 156 8.44 19.95 0.56
N PRO A 157 9.48 19.83 1.42
CA PRO A 157 10.50 18.80 1.29
C PRO A 157 10.02 17.45 1.84
N ASN A 158 10.63 16.37 1.35
CA ASN A 158 10.46 15.04 1.92
C ASN A 158 11.14 14.96 3.28
N ARG A 159 10.38 14.60 4.33
CA ARG A 159 10.84 14.49 5.72
C ARG A 159 10.54 13.11 6.27
N PRO A 160 11.29 12.63 7.27
CA PRO A 160 10.96 11.41 8.00
C PRO A 160 9.53 11.47 8.58
N PRO A 161 8.91 10.32 8.88
CA PRO A 161 7.61 10.30 9.56
C PRO A 161 7.72 10.94 10.95
N GLU A 162 6.62 11.51 11.46
CA GLU A 162 6.62 12.22 12.74
C GLU A 162 6.98 11.28 13.92
N GLY A 163 7.88 11.73 14.81
CA GLY A 163 8.31 10.95 15.97
C GLY A 163 9.09 9.69 15.61
N PHE A 164 9.93 9.77 14.58
CA PHE A 164 10.86 8.74 14.13
C PHE A 164 12.29 9.05 14.61
#